data_AF-A0AA88NTH1-F1
#
_entry.id   AF-A0AA88NTH1-F1
#
_cell.length_a   1.000
_cell.length_b   1.000
_cell.length_c   1.000
_cell.angle_alpha   90.00
_cell.angle_beta   90.00
_cell.angle_gamma   90.00
#
_symmetry.space_group_name_H-M   'P 1'
#
loop_
_entity.id
_entity.type
_entity.pdbx_description
1 polymer ?
#
loop_
_entity_poly.entity_id
_entity_poly.type
_entity_poly.pdbx_seq_one_letter_code
_entity_poly.pdbx_strand_id
1 'polypeptide(L)'
;MTSLKTWCLLSLSVLLVLFITPTLPELLQSMSQCDGFLLEKPPQVPDILENGKVKGKNRYKIICQTYENVRRFVTLYDTKNKIPVFSAYKYRGETGNRPRNIPWKIEPQLEDPKKNKNMEDCGRAVYKHHG
;
A
#
# COMPACT_ATOMS: atom_id res chain seq x y z
N MET A 1 -53.70 10.79 1.36
CA MET A 1 -52.62 11.77 1.12
C MET A 1 -51.32 11.34 1.81
N THR A 2 -50.65 10.28 1.32
CA THR A 2 -49.38 9.79 1.89
C THR A 2 -48.29 9.55 0.83
N SER A 3 -48.59 9.80 -0.44
CA SER A 3 -47.74 9.41 -1.58
C SER A 3 -46.50 10.31 -1.79
N LEU A 4 -46.57 11.60 -1.45
CA LEU A 4 -45.46 12.54 -1.67
C LEU A 4 -44.30 12.34 -0.68
N LYS A 5 -44.58 11.81 0.52
CA LYS A 5 -43.62 11.71 1.62
C LYS A 5 -42.71 10.48 1.47
N THR A 6 -43.23 9.38 0.91
CA THR A 6 -42.46 8.15 0.67
C THR A 6 -41.48 8.31 -0.48
N TRP A 7 -41.82 9.08 -1.52
CA TRP A 7 -40.96 9.27 -2.68
C TRP A 7 -39.72 10.13 -2.36
N CYS A 8 -39.87 11.16 -1.52
CA CYS A 8 -38.75 11.94 -0.99
C CYS A 8 -37.82 11.11 -0.10
N LEU A 9 -38.36 10.19 0.69
CA LEU A 9 -37.53 9.34 1.55
C LEU A 9 -36.75 8.31 0.74
N LEU A 10 -37.33 7.78 -0.34
CA LEU A 10 -36.67 6.87 -1.26
C LEU A 10 -35.55 7.55 -2.05
N SER A 11 -35.77 8.78 -2.55
CA SER A 11 -34.74 9.53 -3.28
C SER A 11 -33.57 9.95 -2.37
N LEU A 12 -33.85 10.36 -1.13
CA LEU A 12 -32.81 10.68 -0.15
C LEU A 12 -31.98 9.44 0.24
N SER A 13 -32.62 8.27 0.33
CA SER A 13 -31.95 7.00 0.63
C SER A 13 -31.01 6.56 -0.50
N VAL A 14 -31.43 6.68 -1.77
CA VAL A 14 -30.57 6.36 -2.94
C VAL A 14 -29.36 7.30 -3.02
N LEU A 15 -29.55 8.59 -2.72
CA LEU A 15 -28.47 9.56 -2.73
C LEU A 15 -27.43 9.26 -1.63
N LEU A 16 -27.88 8.83 -0.45
CA LEU A 16 -26.99 8.48 0.67
C LEU A 16 -26.10 7.27 0.34
N VAL A 17 -26.60 6.30 -0.43
CA VAL A 17 -25.83 5.10 -0.84
C VAL A 17 -24.74 5.45 -1.87
N LEU A 18 -24.95 6.47 -2.71
CA LEU A 18 -23.97 6.93 -3.70
C LEU A 18 -22.76 7.66 -3.07
N PHE A 19 -22.91 8.24 -1.87
CA PHE A 19 -21.83 8.90 -1.14
C PHE A 19 -20.97 7.94 -0.32
N ILE A 20 -21.39 6.69 -0.14
CA ILE A 20 -20.56 5.65 0.48
C ILE A 20 -19.66 5.10 -0.62
N THR A 21 -18.58 5.81 -0.95
CA THR A 21 -17.47 5.16 -1.67
C THR A 21 -16.96 4.06 -0.76
N PRO A 22 -17.02 2.77 -1.14
CA PRO A 22 -16.34 1.75 -0.38
C PRO A 22 -14.84 2.05 -0.49
N THR A 23 -14.28 2.68 0.54
CA THR A 23 -12.83 2.72 0.74
C THR A 23 -12.44 1.33 1.19
N LEU A 24 -12.39 0.40 0.24
CA LEU A 24 -11.73 -0.87 0.47
C LEU A 24 -10.31 -0.49 0.91
N PRO A 25 -9.85 -0.90 2.10
CA PRO A 25 -8.43 -0.82 2.40
C PRO A 25 -7.78 -1.68 1.33
N GLU A 26 -7.25 -1.04 0.30
CA GLU A 26 -6.71 -1.71 -0.87
C GLU A 26 -5.42 -2.37 -0.39
N LEU A 27 -5.57 -3.56 0.18
CA LEU A 27 -4.49 -4.51 0.30
C LEU A 27 -4.02 -4.70 -1.14
N LEU A 28 -2.86 -4.14 -1.46
CA LEU A 28 -2.25 -4.34 -2.75
C LEU A 28 -2.03 -5.84 -2.88
N GLN A 29 -2.87 -6.48 -3.67
CA GLN A 29 -2.86 -7.93 -3.83
C GLN A 29 -2.04 -8.32 -5.04
N SER A 30 -1.68 -7.37 -5.92
CA SER A 30 -0.90 -7.60 -7.13
C SER A 30 0.31 -6.70 -7.23
N MET A 31 1.43 -7.27 -7.67
CA MET A 31 2.66 -6.53 -7.97
C MET A 31 2.44 -5.51 -9.09
N SER A 32 1.50 -5.79 -9.99
CA SER A 32 1.16 -4.89 -11.11
C SER A 32 0.49 -3.58 -10.66
N GLN A 33 -0.05 -3.49 -9.45
CA GLN A 33 -0.60 -2.24 -8.91
C GLN A 33 0.50 -1.23 -8.56
N CYS A 34 1.75 -1.69 -8.42
CA CYS A 34 2.95 -0.86 -8.27
C CYS A 34 3.78 -0.91 -9.57
N ASP A 35 3.19 -0.39 -10.64
CA ASP A 35 3.77 -0.39 -11.99
C ASP A 35 5.01 0.51 -12.13
N GLY A 36 5.78 0.30 -13.21
CA GLY A 36 6.91 1.16 -13.58
C GLY A 36 8.26 0.83 -12.94
N PHE A 37 8.31 -0.18 -12.06
CA PHE A 37 9.56 -0.66 -11.42
C PHE A 37 10.02 -2.04 -11.90
N LEU A 38 9.09 -2.83 -12.41
CA LEU A 38 9.37 -4.16 -12.97
C LEU A 38 9.70 -4.01 -14.46
N LEU A 39 10.71 -4.75 -14.94
CA LEU A 39 11.15 -4.66 -16.34
C LEU A 39 10.09 -5.21 -17.31
N GLU A 40 9.56 -6.40 -17.04
CA GLU A 40 8.64 -7.09 -17.95
C GLU A 40 7.48 -7.74 -17.20
N LYS A 41 7.79 -8.65 -16.26
CA LYS A 41 6.79 -9.42 -15.50
C LYS A 41 7.09 -9.41 -14.00
N PRO A 42 6.09 -9.64 -13.14
CA PRO A 42 6.29 -9.89 -11.73
C PRO A 42 7.29 -11.03 -11.49
N PRO A 43 8.08 -10.96 -10.40
CA PRO A 43 9.02 -12.02 -10.06
C PRO A 43 8.28 -13.33 -9.81
N GLN A 44 8.92 -14.44 -10.19
CA GLN A 44 8.45 -15.78 -9.87
C GLN A 44 8.98 -16.14 -8.50
N VAL A 45 8.11 -16.11 -7.49
CA VAL A 45 8.44 -16.49 -6.11
C VAL A 45 7.54 -17.67 -5.75
N PRO A 46 8.01 -18.92 -5.90
CA PRO A 46 7.21 -20.11 -5.64
C PRO A 46 6.56 -20.06 -4.26
N ASP A 47 5.36 -20.62 -4.15
CA ASP A 47 4.53 -20.69 -2.94
C ASP A 47 4.11 -19.34 -2.33
N ILE A 48 4.63 -18.22 -2.82
CA ILE A 48 4.31 -16.87 -2.33
C ILE A 48 3.55 -16.06 -3.37
N LEU A 49 3.98 -16.09 -4.64
CA LEU A 49 3.34 -15.36 -5.73
C LEU A 49 2.77 -16.31 -6.78
N GLU A 50 1.54 -16.04 -7.19
CA GLU A 50 0.88 -16.65 -8.33
C GLU A 50 0.39 -15.54 -9.27
N ASN A 51 0.93 -15.48 -10.49
CA ASN A 51 0.67 -14.41 -11.46
C ASN A 51 0.87 -12.99 -10.88
N GLY A 52 1.89 -12.82 -10.03
CA GLY A 52 2.20 -11.56 -9.36
C GLY A 52 1.28 -11.20 -8.19
N LYS A 53 0.37 -12.10 -7.80
CA LYS A 53 -0.49 -11.93 -6.63
C LYS A 53 -0.04 -12.78 -5.46
N VAL A 54 -0.21 -12.30 -4.23
CA VAL A 54 0.12 -13.08 -3.03
C VAL A 54 -0.81 -14.29 -2.92
N LYS A 55 -0.21 -15.47 -2.78
CA LYS A 55 -0.89 -16.74 -2.54
C LYS A 55 -1.01 -16.99 -1.03
N GLY A 56 -2.20 -17.35 -0.56
CA GLY A 56 -2.42 -17.75 0.84
C GLY A 56 -2.63 -16.56 1.81
N LYS A 57 -2.48 -16.84 3.11
CA LYS A 57 -2.86 -15.92 4.21
C LYS A 57 -1.92 -14.72 4.32
N ASN A 58 -2.40 -13.66 5.00
CA ASN A 58 -1.85 -12.30 5.25
C ASN A 58 -0.38 -12.15 5.73
N ARG A 59 0.48 -13.18 5.61
CA ARG A 59 1.91 -13.09 5.95
C ARG A 59 2.66 -12.19 4.99
N TYR A 60 2.44 -12.34 3.69
CA TYR A 60 3.14 -11.53 2.69
C TYR A 60 2.30 -10.33 2.29
N LYS A 61 2.95 -9.18 2.17
CA LYS A 61 2.35 -7.92 1.72
C LYS A 61 3.12 -7.35 0.56
N ILE A 62 2.40 -6.81 -0.40
CA ILE A 62 2.96 -6.00 -1.48
C ILE A 62 2.89 -4.55 -1.04
N ILE A 63 4.01 -3.83 -1.17
CA ILE A 63 4.13 -2.44 -0.76
C ILE A 63 4.61 -1.61 -1.96
N CYS A 64 3.81 -0.64 -2.39
CA CYS A 64 4.28 0.45 -3.24
C CYS A 64 4.94 1.48 -2.32
N GLN A 65 6.24 1.34 -2.07
CA GLN A 65 6.93 2.22 -1.14
C GLN A 65 7.03 3.62 -1.72
N THR A 66 6.41 4.58 -1.02
CA THR A 66 6.22 5.95 -1.51
C THR A 66 7.03 6.91 -0.65
N TYR A 67 7.83 7.76 -1.27
CA TYR A 67 8.59 8.80 -0.59
C TYR A 67 8.25 10.15 -1.21
N GLU A 68 7.83 11.11 -0.37
CA GLU A 68 7.37 12.44 -0.81
C GLU A 68 6.27 12.37 -1.89
N ASN A 69 5.29 11.49 -1.68
CA ASN A 69 4.18 11.19 -2.59
C ASN A 69 4.60 10.59 -3.94
N VAL A 70 5.87 10.22 -4.09
CA VAL A 70 6.39 9.59 -5.30
C VAL A 70 6.70 8.13 -5.00
N ARG A 71 6.11 7.21 -5.78
CA ARG A 71 6.48 5.79 -5.70
C ARG A 71 7.95 5.64 -6.08
N ARG A 72 8.72 4.95 -5.23
CA ARG A 72 10.17 4.75 -5.42
C ARG A 72 10.55 3.28 -5.61
N PHE A 73 9.86 2.39 -4.89
CA PHE A 73 10.11 0.96 -4.91
C PHE A 73 8.79 0.20 -4.92
N VAL A 74 8.86 -1.03 -5.43
CA VAL A 74 7.88 -2.06 -5.19
C VAL A 74 8.55 -3.18 -4.40
N THR A 75 7.94 -3.60 -3.30
CA THR A 75 8.53 -4.59 -2.39
C THR A 75 7.51 -5.65 -1.99
N LEU A 76 7.91 -6.92 -2.08
CA LEU A 76 7.22 -8.06 -1.48
C LEU A 76 7.83 -8.30 -0.10
N TYR A 77 7.02 -8.10 0.94
CA TYR A 77 7.45 -8.07 2.33
C TYR A 77 6.87 -9.24 3.13
N ASP A 78 7.71 -9.95 3.88
CA ASP A 78 7.30 -10.97 4.84
C ASP A 78 7.06 -10.32 6.20
N THR A 79 5.79 -10.16 6.58
CA THR A 79 5.41 -9.50 7.84
C THR A 79 5.79 -10.30 9.09
N LYS A 80 5.95 -11.62 8.97
CA LYS A 80 6.33 -12.47 10.11
C LYS A 80 7.81 -12.33 10.44
N ASN A 81 8.65 -12.41 9.42
CA ASN A 81 10.11 -12.30 9.56
C ASN A 81 10.61 -10.86 9.50
N LYS A 82 9.74 -9.91 9.11
CA LYS A 82 10.04 -8.49 8.94
C LYS A 82 11.13 -8.20 7.90
N ILE A 83 11.20 -9.00 6.83
CA ILE A 83 12.21 -8.87 5.76
C ILE A 83 11.57 -8.63 4.38
N PRO A 84 12.22 -7.85 3.50
CA PRO A 84 11.86 -7.82 2.09
C PRO A 84 12.32 -9.11 1.41
N VAL A 85 11.39 -9.88 0.85
CA VAL A 85 11.69 -11.09 0.04
C VAL A 85 12.16 -10.69 -1.35
N PHE A 86 11.56 -9.63 -1.90
CA PHE A 86 11.90 -9.06 -3.19
C PHE A 86 11.67 -7.55 -3.16
N SER A 87 12.53 -6.78 -3.82
CA SER A 87 12.33 -5.35 -4.07
C SER A 87 12.83 -4.97 -5.45
N ALA A 88 12.15 -4.04 -6.09
CA ALA A 88 12.56 -3.47 -7.37
C ALA A 88 12.40 -1.95 -7.37
N TYR A 89 13.29 -1.28 -8.09
CA TYR A 89 13.27 0.15 -8.33
C TYR A 89 13.73 0.46 -9.75
N LYS A 90 13.34 1.63 -10.25
CA LYS A 90 13.78 2.12 -11.55
C LYS A 90 14.90 3.11 -11.36
N TYR A 91 16.10 2.75 -11.81
CA TYR A 91 17.21 3.69 -11.92
C TYR A 91 16.87 4.75 -12.98
N ARG A 92 17.04 6.03 -12.64
CA ARG A 92 16.73 7.18 -13.51
C ARG A 92 17.96 8.02 -13.86
N GLY A 93 19.15 7.45 -13.68
CA GLY A 93 20.39 8.23 -13.73
C GLY A 93 20.74 8.83 -12.38
N GLU A 94 21.91 9.48 -12.33
CA GLU A 94 22.44 10.11 -11.13
C GLU A 94 22.34 11.63 -11.27
N THR A 95 21.61 12.27 -10.36
CA THR A 95 21.63 13.74 -10.18
C THR A 95 22.19 14.05 -8.82
N GLY A 96 23.52 14.20 -8.76
CA GLY A 96 24.24 14.60 -7.55
C GLY A 96 24.69 13.46 -6.63
N ASN A 97 25.37 13.83 -5.55
CA ASN A 97 25.93 12.89 -4.59
C ASN A 97 24.86 12.24 -3.72
N ARG A 98 25.12 10.99 -3.27
CA ARG A 98 24.30 10.32 -2.27
C ARG A 98 24.15 11.22 -1.03
N PRO A 99 22.92 11.53 -0.59
CA PRO A 99 22.72 12.30 0.62
C PRO A 99 23.39 11.66 1.83
N ARG A 100 24.08 12.47 2.63
CA ARG A 100 24.66 12.03 3.91
C ARG A 100 23.68 12.31 5.04
N ASN A 101 23.71 11.48 6.08
CA ASN A 101 22.92 11.65 7.31
C ASN A 101 21.39 11.64 7.11
N ILE A 102 20.87 10.93 6.11
CA ILE A 102 19.42 10.73 6.00
C ILE A 102 18.97 9.70 7.07
N PRO A 103 17.96 10.03 7.90
CA PRO A 103 17.42 9.09 8.86
C PRO A 103 16.76 7.89 8.17
N TRP A 104 16.79 6.74 8.84
CA TRP A 104 16.04 5.58 8.40
C TRP A 104 14.55 5.89 8.30
N LYS A 105 13.94 5.40 7.23
CA LYS A 105 12.52 5.53 6.94
C LYS A 105 11.78 4.23 7.23
N ILE A 106 10.52 4.36 7.60
CA ILE A 106 9.62 3.25 7.92
C ILE A 106 8.40 3.29 7.00
N GLU A 107 7.71 2.16 6.90
CA GLU A 107 6.40 2.04 6.25
C GLU A 107 5.31 2.09 7.34
N PRO A 108 4.78 3.27 7.69
CA PRO A 108 3.88 3.41 8.84
C PRO A 108 2.57 2.61 8.68
N GLN A 109 2.14 2.37 7.43
CA GLN A 109 0.97 1.55 7.08
C GLN A 109 1.13 0.06 7.38
N LEU A 110 2.35 -0.41 7.69
CA LEU A 110 2.56 -1.79 8.14
C LEU A 110 2.15 -2.00 9.59
N GLU A 111 2.29 -0.97 10.43
CA GLU A 111 1.93 -1.00 11.85
C GLU A 111 0.47 -0.56 12.07
N ASP A 112 0.04 0.51 11.39
CA ASP A 112 -1.34 1.00 11.44
C ASP A 112 -1.90 1.22 10.03
N PRO A 113 -2.87 0.40 9.57
CA PRO A 113 -3.48 0.55 8.24
C PRO A 113 -4.13 1.92 7.98
N LYS A 114 -4.39 2.73 9.01
CA LYS A 114 -4.93 4.09 8.88
C LYS A 114 -3.85 5.14 8.58
N LYS A 115 -2.57 4.79 8.72
CA LYS A 115 -1.46 5.69 8.38
C LYS A 115 -1.34 5.88 6.87
N ASN A 116 -0.71 6.99 6.49
CA ASN A 116 -0.51 7.29 5.08
C ASN A 116 0.47 6.27 4.45
N LYS A 117 0.51 6.21 3.11
CA LYS A 117 1.40 5.30 2.35
C LYS A 117 2.83 5.86 2.14
N ASN A 118 3.10 7.07 2.61
CA ASN A 118 4.43 7.68 2.56
C ASN A 118 5.31 7.17 3.69
N MET A 119 6.58 7.00 3.34
CA MET A 119 7.65 6.74 4.27
C MET A 119 7.79 7.85 5.32
N GLU A 120 7.92 7.46 6.58
CA GLU A 120 8.12 8.37 7.72
C GLU A 120 9.45 8.11 8.43
N ASP A 121 10.00 9.10 9.14
CA ASP A 121 11.23 8.89 9.91
C ASP A 121 10.98 7.91 11.05
N CYS A 122 11.90 6.96 11.22
CA CYS A 122 11.86 5.98 12.30
C CYS A 122 11.72 6.64 13.69
N GLY A 123 12.45 7.73 13.95
CA GLY A 123 12.42 8.44 15.24
C GLY A 123 11.13 9.20 15.55
N ARG A 124 10.24 9.40 14.57
CA ARG A 124 8.91 10.02 14.78
C ARG A 124 7.79 8.99 14.87
N ALA A 125 8.08 7.72 14.58
CA ALA A 125 7.13 6.64 14.67
C ALA A 125 7.06 6.11 16.10
N VAL A 126 5.89 6.22 16.75
CA VAL A 126 5.66 5.57 18.05
C VAL A 126 5.43 4.08 17.80
N TYR A 127 6.49 3.28 17.95
CA TYR A 127 6.38 1.83 17.93
C TYR A 127 5.65 1.35 19.20
N LYS A 128 4.45 0.78 19.04
CA LYS A 128 3.68 0.20 20.16
C LYS A 128 3.97 -1.29 20.40
N HIS A 129 4.89 -1.87 19.64
CA HIS A 129 5.22 -3.29 19.71
C HIS A 129 6.72 -3.49 19.93
N HIS A 130 7.20 -3.07 21.10
CA HIS A 130 8.37 -3.69 21.72
C HIS A 130 7.85 -4.76 22.66
N GLY A 131 7.89 -6.01 22.18
CA GLY A 131 7.90 -7.20 23.02
C GLY A 131 9.35 -7.59 23.26
#